data_AF-M0CJ51-F1
#
_entry.id   AF-M0CJ51-F1
#
_cell.length_a   1.000
_cell.length_b   1.000
_cell.length_c   1.000
_cell.angle_alpha   90.00
_cell.angle_beta   90.00
_cell.angle_gamma   90.00
#
_symmetry.space_group_name_H-M   'P 1'
#
loop_
_entity.id
_entity.type
_entity.pdbx_description
1 polymer ?
#
loop_
_entity_poly.entity_id
_entity_poly.type
_entity_poly.pdbx_seq_one_letter_code
_entity_poly.pdbx_strand_id
1 'polypeptide(L)'
;MADSTRIRLTDARERKYTNLEDATGESTRSGALDAAADYYLRMAGGTAAVPTGAVETLMQRATEKGSVTPEEIAEILGQPELPVEYSHEFSVGEE
;
A
#
# COMPACT_ATOMS: atom_id res chain seq x y z
N MET A 1 -27.32 13.12 -8.04
CA MET A 1 -27.98 11.93 -7.49
C MET A 1 -26.94 10.84 -7.42
N ALA A 2 -26.82 10.12 -6.30
CA ALA A 2 -25.95 8.96 -6.22
C ALA A 2 -26.59 7.82 -7.02
N ASP A 3 -25.85 7.26 -7.97
CA ASP A 3 -26.27 6.04 -8.68
C ASP A 3 -25.91 4.82 -7.81
N SER A 4 -26.78 3.81 -7.79
CA SER A 4 -26.62 2.65 -6.90
C SER A 4 -26.21 1.41 -7.67
N THR A 5 -25.02 0.89 -7.37
CA THR A 5 -24.51 -0.35 -7.97
C THR A 5 -24.99 -1.58 -7.18
N ARG A 6 -25.60 -2.56 -7.86
CA ARG A 6 -25.90 -3.87 -7.24
C ARG A 6 -24.87 -4.91 -7.64
N ILE A 7 -24.26 -5.54 -6.63
CA ILE A 7 -23.29 -6.60 -6.80
C ILE A 7 -23.88 -7.90 -6.24
N ARG A 8 -23.94 -8.95 -7.06
CA ARG A 8 -24.39 -10.28 -6.60
C ARG A 8 -23.40 -10.85 -5.57
N LEU A 9 -23.83 -11.17 -4.37
CA LEU A 9 -22.94 -11.78 -3.38
C LEU A 9 -22.88 -13.31 -3.57
N THR A 10 -21.67 -13.84 -3.49
CA THR A 10 -21.39 -15.28 -3.34
C THR A 10 -20.59 -15.45 -2.06
N ASP A 11 -20.55 -16.64 -1.49
CA ASP A 11 -19.80 -16.89 -0.24
C ASP A 11 -18.31 -16.52 -0.36
N ALA A 12 -17.73 -16.69 -1.55
CA ALA A 12 -16.37 -16.27 -1.83
C ALA A 12 -16.23 -14.73 -1.86
N ARG A 13 -17.22 -14.02 -2.40
CA ARG A 13 -17.22 -12.55 -2.47
C ARG A 13 -17.48 -11.93 -1.10
N GLU A 14 -18.40 -12.52 -0.33
CA GLU A 14 -18.69 -12.08 1.03
C GLU A 14 -17.42 -12.14 1.89
N ARG A 15 -16.72 -13.29 1.90
CA ARG A 15 -15.44 -13.42 2.61
C ARG A 15 -14.38 -12.42 2.16
N LYS A 16 -14.29 -12.13 0.86
CA LYS A 16 -13.36 -11.11 0.35
C LYS A 16 -13.71 -9.73 0.87
N TYR A 17 -14.99 -9.37 0.93
CA TYR A 17 -15.42 -8.07 1.43
C TYR A 17 -15.22 -7.94 2.94
N THR A 18 -15.49 -8.99 3.72
CA THR A 18 -15.14 -9.01 5.15
C THR A 18 -13.65 -8.78 5.38
N ASN A 19 -12.79 -9.53 4.69
CA ASN A 19 -11.34 -9.34 4.81
C ASN A 19 -10.89 -7.93 4.36
N LEU A 20 -11.59 -7.33 3.39
CA LEU A 20 -11.27 -6.00 2.91
C LEU A 20 -11.68 -4.93 3.93
N GLU A 21 -12.86 -5.07 4.54
CA GLU A 21 -13.33 -4.23 5.65
C GLU A 21 -12.30 -4.27 6.80
N ASP A 22 -11.84 -5.47 7.18
CA ASP A 22 -10.80 -5.65 8.21
C ASP A 22 -9.46 -5.00 7.82
N ALA A 23 -8.99 -5.20 6.58
CA ALA A 23 -7.70 -4.71 6.13
C ALA A 23 -7.66 -3.18 5.95
N THR A 24 -8.78 -2.58 5.57
CA THR A 24 -8.90 -1.13 5.38
C THR A 24 -9.24 -0.40 6.68
N GLY A 25 -9.81 -1.10 7.67
CA GLY A 25 -10.34 -0.50 8.90
C GLY A 25 -11.64 0.28 8.67
N GLU A 26 -12.24 0.15 7.49
CA GLU A 26 -13.46 0.87 7.12
C GLU A 26 -14.69 0.23 7.76
N SER A 27 -15.60 1.08 8.25
CA SER A 27 -16.83 0.63 8.93
C SER A 27 -17.93 0.15 7.97
N THR A 28 -17.76 0.41 6.67
CA THR A 28 -18.73 0.05 5.65
C THR A 28 -18.07 -0.61 4.46
N ARG A 29 -18.77 -1.55 3.82
CA ARG A 29 -18.33 -2.21 2.59
C ARG A 29 -18.03 -1.24 1.46
N SER A 30 -18.85 -0.20 1.33
CA SER A 30 -18.65 0.87 0.35
C SER A 30 -17.34 1.60 0.60
N GLY A 31 -17.07 2.01 1.85
CA GLY A 31 -15.80 2.66 2.21
C GLY A 31 -14.60 1.76 1.94
N ALA A 32 -14.69 0.48 2.30
CA ALA A 32 -13.64 -0.50 2.05
C ALA A 32 -13.34 -0.68 0.54
N LEU A 33 -14.39 -0.67 -0.29
CA LEU A 33 -14.26 -0.75 -1.75
C LEU A 33 -13.65 0.53 -2.35
N ASP A 34 -14.05 1.70 -1.85
CA ASP A 34 -13.49 2.98 -2.28
C ASP A 34 -12.00 3.07 -1.93
N ALA A 35 -11.63 2.73 -0.69
CA ALA A 35 -10.23 2.67 -0.26
C ALA A 35 -9.40 1.68 -1.09
N ALA A 36 -9.96 0.52 -1.44
CA ALA A 36 -9.29 -0.46 -2.30
C ALA A 36 -9.10 0.04 -3.73
N ALA A 37 -10.10 0.75 -4.28
CA ALA A 37 -10.04 1.34 -5.60
C ALA A 37 -8.97 2.44 -5.65
N ASP A 38 -8.96 3.34 -4.67
CA ASP A 38 -7.95 4.40 -4.55
C ASP A 38 -6.53 3.82 -4.44
N TYR A 39 -6.35 2.80 -3.61
CA TYR A 39 -5.08 2.10 -3.50
C TYR A 39 -4.64 1.50 -4.84
N TYR A 40 -5.53 0.77 -5.52
CA TYR A 40 -5.22 0.17 -6.81
C TYR A 40 -4.83 1.22 -7.86
N LEU A 41 -5.62 2.28 -7.99
CA LEU A 41 -5.37 3.36 -8.96
C LEU A 41 -4.05 4.07 -8.72
N ARG A 42 -3.70 4.33 -7.45
CA ARG A 42 -2.43 4.94 -7.08
C ARG A 42 -1.23 4.03 -7.35
N MET A 43 -1.37 2.74 -7.07
CA MET A 43 -0.27 1.78 -7.17
C MET A 43 -0.02 1.32 -8.61
N ALA A 44 -1.09 1.03 -9.36
CA ALA A 44 -1.03 0.54 -10.73
C ALA A 44 -0.93 1.67 -11.76
N GLY A 45 -1.52 2.85 -11.48
CA GLY A 45 -1.61 3.93 -12.45
C GLY A 45 -2.47 3.58 -13.66
N GLY A 46 -2.05 4.00 -14.86
CA GLY A 46 -2.75 3.70 -16.12
C GLY A 46 -4.04 4.50 -16.35
N THR A 47 -4.26 5.57 -15.60
CA THR A 47 -5.39 6.49 -15.82
C THR A 47 -4.90 7.85 -16.32
N ALA A 48 -5.80 8.67 -16.87
CA ALA A 48 -5.46 10.03 -17.29
C ALA A 48 -4.98 10.90 -16.10
N ALA A 49 -5.48 10.64 -14.89
CA ALA A 49 -5.11 11.37 -13.69
C ALA A 49 -3.81 10.85 -13.04
N VAL A 50 -3.59 9.53 -13.10
CA VAL A 50 -2.38 8.86 -12.61
C VAL A 50 -1.83 7.97 -13.73
N PRO A 51 -1.03 8.53 -14.66
CA PRO A 51 -0.52 7.76 -15.80
C PRO A 51 0.46 6.67 -15.36
N THR A 52 1.35 7.00 -14.42
CA THR A 52 2.38 6.10 -13.88
C THR A 52 2.07 5.82 -12.41
N GLY A 53 1.94 4.54 -12.06
CA GLY A 53 1.66 4.11 -10.69
C GLY A 53 2.93 4.02 -9.83
N ALA A 54 2.75 4.03 -8.51
CA ALA A 54 3.87 3.98 -7.56
C ALA A 54 4.78 2.75 -7.72
N VAL A 55 4.23 1.59 -8.13
CA VAL A 55 5.02 0.38 -8.39
C VAL A 55 5.98 0.58 -9.56
N GLU A 56 5.50 1.19 -10.65
CA GLU A 56 6.33 1.47 -11.81
C GLU A 56 7.42 2.50 -11.47
N THR A 57 7.06 3.56 -10.75
CA THR A 57 8.02 4.56 -10.25
C THR A 57 9.11 3.91 -9.40
N LEU A 58 8.75 2.96 -8.53
CA LEU A 58 9.72 2.23 -7.72
C LEU A 58 10.68 1.39 -8.58
N MET A 59 10.16 0.68 -9.58
CA MET A 59 10.99 -0.12 -10.50
C MET A 59 11.92 0.75 -11.34
N GLN A 60 11.44 1.91 -11.81
CA GLN A 60 12.27 2.88 -12.52
C GLN A 60 13.40 3.40 -11.63
N ARG A 61 13.09 3.81 -10.39
CA ARG A 61 14.10 4.27 -9.42
C ARG A 61 15.15 3.19 -9.12
N ALA A 62 14.73 1.95 -8.93
CA ALA A 62 15.63 0.83 -8.70
C ALA A 62 16.56 0.59 -9.91
N THR A 63 16.04 0.76 -11.13
CA THR A 63 16.83 0.62 -12.35
C THR A 63 17.85 1.74 -12.49
N GLU A 64 17.48 2.98 -12.16
CA GLU A 64 18.36 4.15 -12.28
C GLU A 64 19.49 4.16 -11.23
N LYS A 65 19.18 3.78 -9.98
CA LYS A 65 20.14 3.84 -8.87
C LYS A 65 20.87 2.52 -8.60
N GLY A 66 20.34 1.39 -9.08
CA GLY A 66 20.83 0.05 -8.78
C GLY A 66 20.39 -0.50 -7.41
N SER A 67 20.05 0.39 -6.46
CA SER A 67 19.44 0.04 -5.17
C SER A 67 18.48 1.15 -4.72
N VAL A 68 17.53 0.80 -3.85
CA VAL A 68 16.56 1.71 -3.25
C VAL A 68 16.50 1.44 -1.75
N THR A 69 16.58 2.47 -0.93
CA THR A 69 16.54 2.31 0.53
C THR A 69 15.09 2.16 1.03
N PRO A 70 14.87 1.62 2.25
CA PRO A 70 13.54 1.56 2.85
C PRO A 70 12.82 2.93 2.91
N GLU A 71 13.56 4.01 3.16
CA GLU A 71 13.02 5.39 3.21
C GLU A 71 12.52 5.82 1.83
N GLU A 72 13.29 5.57 0.78
CA GLU A 72 12.89 5.86 -0.60
C GLU A 72 11.68 5.01 -1.03
N ILE A 73 11.60 3.76 -0.57
CA ILE A 73 10.43 2.89 -0.81
C ILE A 73 9.20 3.48 -0.12
N ALA A 74 9.32 3.89 1.15
CA ALA A 74 8.22 4.48 1.92
C ALA A 74 7.71 5.77 1.28
N GLU A 75 8.64 6.64 0.83
CA GLU A 75 8.33 7.87 0.10
C GLU A 75 7.52 7.59 -1.18
N ILE A 76 7.98 6.66 -2.03
CA ILE A 76 7.31 6.33 -3.30
C ILE A 76 5.96 5.66 -3.06
N LEU A 77 5.89 4.73 -2.11
CA LEU A 77 4.68 3.97 -1.82
C LEU A 77 3.69 4.73 -0.93
N GLY A 78 4.05 5.91 -0.42
CA GLY A 78 3.23 6.68 0.51
C GLY A 78 2.87 5.88 1.76
N GLN A 79 3.79 5.03 2.23
CA GLN A 79 3.61 4.19 3.40
C GLN A 79 4.31 4.85 4.60
N PRO A 80 3.78 4.68 5.82
CA PRO A 80 4.53 5.08 7.01
C PRO A 80 5.86 4.32 7.05
N GLU A 81 6.95 5.04 7.32
CA GLU A 81 8.28 4.45 7.50
C GLU A 81 8.24 3.38 8.59
N LEU A 82 8.92 2.26 8.37
CA LEU A 82 9.13 1.27 9.43
C LEU A 82 10.09 1.90 10.46
N PRO A 83 9.74 1.96 11.76
CA PRO A 83 10.65 2.47 12.77
C PRO A 83 11.85 1.54 12.87
N VAL A 84 13.04 2.01 12.48
CA VAL A 84 14.29 1.27 12.62
C VAL A 84 14.93 1.64 13.95
N GLU A 85 14.94 0.70 14.89
CA GLU A 85 15.72 0.82 16.13
C GLU A 85 17.03 0.05 15.97
N TYR A 86 18.16 0.77 16.07
CA TYR A 86 19.49 0.19 16.04
C TYR A 86 20.14 0.33 17.42
N SER A 87 20.42 -0.79 18.07
CA SER A 87 21.22 -0.83 19.29
C SER A 87 22.54 -1.54 19.02
N HIS A 88 23.66 -0.92 19.41
CA HIS A 88 24.95 -1.57 19.40
C HIS A 88 25.57 -1.53 20.80
N GLU A 89 25.89 -2.70 21.36
CA GLU A 89 26.62 -2.85 22.60
C GLU A 89 27.99 -3.48 22.29
N PHE A 90 29.07 -2.85 22.72
CA PHE A 90 30.42 -3.42 22.65
C PHE A 90 31.01 -3.41 24.06
N SER A 91 31.60 -4.52 24.47
CA SER A 91 32.49 -4.58 25.63
C SER A 91 33.93 -4.79 25.14
N VAL A 92 34.85 -4.01 25.70
CA VAL A 92 36.29 -4.19 25.56
C VAL A 92 36.79 -4.72 26.90
N GLY A 93 37.60 -5.79 26.87
CA GLY A 93 37.94 -6.61 28.05
C GLY A 93 38.55 -5.83 29.23
N GLU A 94 38.27 -6.32 30.43
CA GLU A 94 38.94 -5.92 31.67
C GLU A 94 40.35 -6.55 31.70
N GLU A 95 41.37 -5.75 32.02
CA GLU A 95 42.75 -6.21 32.28
C GLU A 95 42.85 -7.20 33.45
#